data_AF-A0A7S0EJH0-F1
#
_entry.id   AF-A0A7S0EJH0-F1
#
_cell.length_a   1.000
_cell.length_b   1.000
_cell.length_c   1.000
_cell.angle_alpha   90.00
_cell.angle_beta   90.00
_cell.angle_gamma   90.00
#
_symmetry.space_group_name_H-M   'P 1'
#
loop_
_entity.id
_entity.type
_entity.pdbx_description
1 polymer ?
#
loop_
_entity_poly.entity_id
_entity_poly.type
_entity_poly.pdbx_seq_one_letter_code
_entity_poly.pdbx_strand_id
1 'polypeptide(L)'
;MGDAMVMMPSKTVELPVPARKLTIMNALLCGFHATFATITLVVGNTDLKVPVYGSGVKLIVGGTNGSNIGTDAEEGFALKPDFSERATWLYLTWATACFFLLSFFFHLGNALLWRKPYLRLLASGYAPFRWVEYTFSASVMILILAYTAGTTTLPVLVALFGFTAITMAFGHLHEVICRPKSLEEWAISNKLERLQAHLIGYVPQCFAWGLVVAQFMEAGGSSATDSQGEKSQMPTFVYGIVFGELLIFWCFGIVQLVVSLRPPAKYYQGEIAYMWLSLFAKGVLGLLVLSNVLMLGSFTEIYES
;
A
#
# COMPACT_ATOMS: atom_id res chain seq x y z
N MET A 1 -38.51 -28.85 -35.65
CA MET A 1 -38.49 -28.37 -34.25
C MET A 1 -37.14 -28.81 -33.71
N GLY A 2 -36.15 -27.92 -33.74
CA GLY A 2 -34.76 -28.27 -33.42
C GLY A 2 -34.57 -28.34 -31.91
N ASP A 3 -33.96 -29.43 -31.44
CA ASP A 3 -33.61 -29.62 -30.03
C ASP A 3 -32.69 -28.49 -29.57
N ALA A 4 -33.23 -27.60 -28.75
CA ALA A 4 -32.45 -26.67 -27.97
C ALA A 4 -31.70 -27.49 -26.91
N MET A 5 -30.47 -27.88 -27.23
CA MET A 5 -29.52 -28.44 -26.29
C MET A 5 -29.30 -27.39 -25.18
N VAL A 6 -29.99 -27.58 -24.06
CA VAL A 6 -29.77 -26.80 -22.84
C VAL A 6 -28.32 -27.05 -22.43
N MET A 7 -27.44 -26.09 -22.73
CA MET A 7 -26.06 -26.07 -22.27
C MET A 7 -26.09 -26.10 -20.75
N MET A 8 -25.87 -27.28 -20.16
CA MET A 8 -25.65 -27.39 -18.73
C MET A 8 -24.46 -26.49 -18.35
N PRO A 9 -24.53 -25.73 -17.25
CA PRO A 9 -23.41 -24.90 -16.84
C PRO A 9 -22.19 -25.81 -16.68
N SER A 10 -21.16 -25.52 -17.47
CA SER A 10 -19.85 -26.17 -17.40
C SER A 10 -19.44 -26.30 -15.93
N LYS A 11 -19.19 -27.52 -15.48
CA LYS A 11 -18.77 -27.81 -14.12
C LYS A 11 -17.49 -27.02 -13.85
N THR A 12 -17.58 -25.99 -13.00
CA THR A 12 -16.44 -25.12 -12.63
C THR A 12 -15.24 -25.97 -12.21
N VAL A 13 -14.06 -25.67 -12.75
CA VAL A 13 -12.81 -26.37 -12.40
C VAL A 13 -12.55 -26.24 -10.91
N GLU A 14 -12.43 -27.38 -10.22
CA GLU A 14 -12.03 -27.42 -8.82
C GLU A 14 -10.51 -27.62 -8.72
N LEU A 15 -9.82 -26.61 -8.20
CA LEU A 15 -8.37 -26.60 -8.06
C LEU A 15 -7.93 -27.25 -6.74
N PRO A 16 -6.74 -27.86 -6.70
CA PRO A 16 -6.20 -28.42 -5.47
C PRO A 16 -5.94 -27.32 -4.44
N VAL A 17 -6.47 -27.52 -3.23
CA VAL A 17 -6.30 -26.61 -2.09
C VAL A 17 -5.76 -27.39 -0.89
N PRO A 18 -4.51 -27.17 -0.45
CA PRO A 18 -3.96 -27.83 0.73
C PRO A 18 -4.55 -27.21 2.01
N ALA A 19 -5.81 -27.51 2.29
CA ALA A 19 -6.63 -26.84 3.31
C ALA A 19 -5.99 -26.80 4.70
N ARG A 20 -5.43 -27.93 5.18
CA ARG A 20 -4.75 -28.00 6.48
C ARG A 20 -3.57 -27.03 6.55
N LYS A 21 -2.73 -27.02 5.50
CA LYS A 21 -1.55 -26.15 5.43
C LYS A 21 -1.95 -24.68 5.44
N LEU A 22 -2.88 -24.27 4.58
CA LEU A 22 -3.33 -22.88 4.50
C LEU A 22 -4.00 -22.41 5.79
N THR A 23 -4.76 -23.28 6.46
CA THR A 23 -5.38 -22.95 7.75
C THR A 23 -4.33 -22.70 8.83
N ILE A 24 -3.33 -23.59 8.95
CA ILE A 24 -2.23 -23.43 9.92
C ILE A 24 -1.43 -22.16 9.61
N MET A 25 -1.11 -21.91 8.34
CA MET A 25 -0.38 -20.70 7.96
C MET A 25 -1.15 -19.42 8.30
N ASN A 26 -2.46 -19.35 8.02
CA ASN A 26 -3.27 -18.20 8.41
C ASN A 26 -3.32 -18.03 9.93
N ALA A 27 -3.40 -19.12 10.70
CA ALA A 27 -3.36 -19.04 12.17
C ALA A 27 -2.00 -18.50 12.69
N LEU A 28 -0.89 -18.92 12.09
CA LEU A 28 0.45 -18.41 12.45
C LEU A 28 0.60 -16.92 12.10
N LEU A 29 0.15 -16.51 10.91
CA LEU A 29 0.18 -15.10 10.49
C LEU A 29 -0.74 -14.23 11.36
N CYS A 30 -1.91 -14.74 11.73
CA CYS A 30 -2.77 -14.09 12.72
C CYS A 30 -2.02 -13.82 14.02
N GLY A 31 -1.32 -14.81 14.58
CA GLY A 31 -0.49 -14.64 15.77
C GLY A 31 0.64 -13.62 15.58
N PHE A 32 1.34 -13.64 14.43
CA PHE A 32 2.37 -12.67 14.09
C PHE A 32 1.84 -11.24 14.07
N HIS A 33 0.77 -10.98 13.32
CA HIS A 33 0.20 -9.65 13.19
C HIS A 33 -0.42 -9.15 14.50
N ALA A 34 -1.05 -10.03 15.29
CA ALA A 34 -1.52 -9.68 16.64
C ALA A 34 -0.35 -9.23 17.53
N THR A 35 0.75 -10.00 17.53
CA THR A 35 1.94 -9.70 18.33
C THR A 35 2.53 -8.34 17.96
N PHE A 36 2.72 -8.07 16.67
CA PHE A 36 3.26 -6.79 16.21
C PHE A 36 2.31 -5.61 16.47
N ALA A 37 1.00 -5.79 16.29
CA ALA A 37 0.02 -4.76 16.65
C ALA A 37 0.09 -4.43 18.15
N THR A 38 0.12 -5.45 19.01
CA THR A 38 0.23 -5.27 20.47
C THR A 38 1.54 -4.58 20.84
N ILE A 39 2.68 -5.04 20.33
CA ILE A 39 3.97 -4.40 20.60
C ILE A 39 3.96 -2.94 20.15
N THR A 40 3.44 -2.66 18.95
CA THR A 40 3.38 -1.29 18.42
C THR A 40 2.57 -0.37 19.34
N LEU A 41 1.42 -0.82 19.86
CA LEU A 41 0.56 -0.03 20.73
C LEU A 41 1.08 0.10 22.17
N VAL A 42 1.83 -0.88 22.66
CA VAL A 42 2.37 -0.89 24.04
C VAL A 42 3.69 -0.13 24.13
N VAL A 43 4.54 -0.27 23.12
CA VAL A 43 5.90 0.28 23.10
C VAL A 43 5.98 1.60 22.35
N GLY A 44 5.18 1.77 21.29
CA GLY A 44 5.14 3.01 20.52
C GLY A 44 4.41 4.12 21.27
N ASN A 45 4.85 5.35 21.08
CA ASN A 45 4.17 6.55 21.58
C ASN A 45 2.84 6.73 20.83
N THR A 46 1.71 6.45 21.47
CA THR A 46 0.38 6.55 20.85
C THR A 46 -0.06 7.98 20.54
N ASP A 47 0.59 8.97 21.15
CA ASP A 47 0.36 10.39 20.91
C ASP A 47 1.28 10.94 19.80
N LEU A 48 2.19 10.11 19.27
CA LEU A 48 3.06 10.49 18.17
C LEU A 48 2.23 10.84 16.94
N LYS A 49 2.27 12.12 16.59
CA LYS A 49 1.56 12.70 15.47
C LYS A 49 2.50 13.62 14.69
N VAL A 50 2.34 13.61 13.38
CA VAL A 50 3.15 14.42 12.47
C VAL A 50 2.25 15.30 11.60
N PRO A 51 2.66 16.55 11.30
CA PRO A 51 1.78 17.50 10.65
C PRO A 51 1.60 17.15 9.17
N VAL A 52 0.37 17.31 8.69
CA VAL A 52 0.03 17.23 7.28
C VAL A 52 -0.54 18.57 6.82
N TYR A 53 0.06 19.15 5.79
CA TYR A 53 -0.27 20.48 5.27
C TYR A 53 -1.31 20.40 4.14
N GLY A 54 -2.12 21.45 4.02
CA GLY A 54 -3.11 21.57 2.96
C GLY A 54 -2.49 21.98 1.62
N SER A 55 -3.36 22.25 0.65
CA SER A 55 -3.02 22.93 -0.61
C SER A 55 -3.42 24.41 -0.56
N GLY A 56 -3.08 25.09 0.53
CA GLY A 56 -3.34 26.52 0.65
C GLY A 56 -2.70 27.27 -0.52
N VAL A 57 -3.36 28.34 -0.97
CA VAL A 57 -2.86 29.18 -2.06
C VAL A 57 -2.99 30.64 -1.67
N LYS A 58 -1.87 31.36 -1.71
CA LYS A 58 -1.85 32.81 -1.60
C LYS A 58 -1.94 33.42 -2.99
N LEU A 59 -2.98 34.21 -3.21
CA LEU A 59 -3.10 35.08 -4.38
C LEU A 59 -2.23 36.32 -4.17
N ILE A 60 -1.36 36.56 -5.13
CA ILE A 60 -0.51 37.74 -5.20
C ILE A 60 -0.95 38.53 -6.42
N VAL A 61 -1.16 39.84 -6.24
CA VAL A 61 -1.63 40.73 -7.30
C VAL A 61 -0.68 41.92 -7.41
N GLY A 62 -0.13 42.12 -8.61
CA GLY A 62 0.58 43.33 -9.00
C GLY A 62 -0.41 44.41 -9.42
N GLY A 63 -0.14 45.66 -9.03
CA GLY A 63 -1.06 46.78 -9.23
C GLY A 63 -0.35 48.03 -9.76
N THR A 64 -0.85 48.55 -10.88
CA THR A 64 -0.43 49.81 -11.51
C THR A 64 -0.76 51.06 -10.69
N ASN A 65 -1.55 50.93 -9.62
CA ASN A 65 -1.98 52.04 -8.74
C ASN A 65 -1.43 51.93 -7.30
N GLY A 66 -0.31 51.23 -7.09
CA GLY A 66 0.43 51.26 -5.82
C GLY A 66 -0.09 50.33 -4.71
N SER A 67 -1.10 49.48 -4.97
CA SER A 67 -1.50 48.42 -4.05
C SER A 67 -0.96 47.06 -4.50
N ASN A 68 0.36 46.87 -4.42
CA ASN A 68 0.95 45.55 -4.64
C ASN A 68 0.79 44.71 -3.36
N ILE A 69 0.02 43.63 -3.42
CA ILE A 69 -0.13 42.71 -2.28
C ILE A 69 0.80 41.51 -2.49
N GLY A 70 1.95 41.52 -1.82
CA GLY A 70 2.89 40.40 -1.77
C GLY A 70 3.84 40.26 -2.97
N THR A 71 4.06 41.32 -3.76
CA THR A 71 4.98 41.34 -4.91
C THR A 71 5.43 42.75 -5.28
N ASP A 72 6.48 42.88 -6.09
CA ASP A 72 6.90 44.13 -6.73
C ASP A 72 6.47 44.21 -8.20
N ALA A 73 5.69 43.22 -8.67
CA ALA A 73 5.20 43.19 -10.05
C ALA A 73 4.25 44.37 -10.33
N GLU A 74 4.49 45.07 -11.44
CA GLU A 74 3.68 46.23 -11.87
C GLU A 74 2.28 45.81 -12.37
N GLU A 75 2.15 44.61 -12.95
CA GLU A 75 0.90 44.03 -13.44
C GLU A 75 0.85 42.51 -13.23
N GLY A 76 -0.35 41.93 -13.27
CA GLY A 76 -0.58 40.49 -13.28
C GLY A 76 -0.90 39.89 -11.91
N PHE A 77 -1.07 38.56 -11.89
CA PHE A 77 -1.31 37.80 -10.65
C PHE A 77 -0.49 36.51 -10.63
N ALA A 78 -0.19 36.04 -9.42
CA ALA A 78 0.45 34.76 -9.20
C ALA A 78 -0.23 34.00 -8.05
N LEU A 79 -0.24 32.68 -8.17
CA LEU A 79 -0.67 31.77 -7.09
C LEU A 79 0.58 31.15 -6.49
N LYS A 80 0.84 31.42 -5.20
CA LYS A 80 1.93 30.77 -4.47
C LYS A 80 1.38 29.73 -3.49
N PRO A 81 2.05 28.57 -3.34
CA PRO A 81 1.71 27.62 -2.29
C PRO A 81 1.72 28.30 -0.92
N ASP A 82 0.74 27.96 -0.09
CA ASP A 82 0.65 28.39 1.29
C ASP A 82 0.55 27.19 2.22
N PHE A 83 1.66 26.88 2.87
CA PHE A 83 1.76 25.81 3.87
C PHE A 83 1.80 26.37 5.30
N SER A 84 1.38 27.62 5.50
CA SER A 84 1.38 28.24 6.84
C SER A 84 0.39 27.59 7.81
N GLU A 85 -0.65 26.95 7.29
CA GLU A 85 -1.62 26.22 8.10
C GLU A 85 -1.52 24.70 7.89
N ARG A 86 -1.49 23.98 9.01
CA ARG A 86 -1.61 22.52 9.04
C ARG A 86 -3.06 22.14 8.80
N ALA A 87 -3.31 21.21 7.88
CA ALA A 87 -4.65 20.71 7.60
C ALA A 87 -5.09 19.62 8.57
N THR A 88 -4.19 18.70 8.94
CA THR A 88 -4.50 17.59 9.87
C THR A 88 -3.24 17.00 10.50
N TRP A 89 -3.42 16.02 11.37
CA TRP A 89 -2.38 15.22 11.99
C TRP A 89 -2.41 13.78 11.47
N LEU A 90 -1.24 13.22 11.17
CA LEU A 90 -1.07 11.80 10.89
C LEU A 90 -0.48 11.11 12.14
N TYR A 91 -1.22 10.15 12.70
CA TYR A 91 -0.79 9.41 13.89
C TYR A 91 -0.02 8.15 13.48
N LEU A 92 1.31 8.20 13.52
CA LEU A 92 2.16 7.14 12.95
C LEU A 92 2.04 5.81 13.70
N THR A 93 1.93 5.84 15.03
CA THR A 93 1.77 4.62 15.85
C THR A 93 0.45 3.93 15.54
N TRP A 94 -0.64 4.70 15.47
CA TRP A 94 -1.96 4.17 15.12
C TRP A 94 -2.04 3.68 13.67
N ALA A 95 -1.43 4.40 12.72
CA ALA A 95 -1.34 3.95 11.33
C ALA A 95 -0.57 2.63 11.22
N THR A 96 0.54 2.49 11.96
CA THR A 96 1.35 1.26 11.99
C THR A 96 0.55 0.10 12.58
N ALA A 97 -0.08 0.30 13.74
CA ALA A 97 -0.94 -0.71 14.36
C ALA A 97 -2.12 -1.09 13.44
N CYS A 98 -2.71 -0.12 12.72
CA CYS A 98 -3.85 -0.33 11.84
C CYS A 98 -3.55 -1.35 10.74
N PHE A 99 -2.42 -1.24 10.03
CA PHE A 99 -2.11 -2.21 8.97
C PHE A 99 -1.86 -3.62 9.53
N PHE A 100 -1.29 -3.75 10.74
CA PHE A 100 -1.15 -5.05 11.41
C PHE A 100 -2.51 -5.61 11.82
N LEU A 101 -3.39 -4.79 12.41
CA LEU A 101 -4.72 -5.21 12.84
C LEU A 101 -5.59 -5.64 11.66
N LEU A 102 -5.53 -4.94 10.53
CA LEU A 102 -6.19 -5.34 9.29
C LEU A 102 -5.77 -6.76 8.87
N SER A 103 -4.47 -7.02 8.76
CA SER A 103 -3.98 -8.37 8.41
C SER A 103 -4.35 -9.41 9.46
N PHE A 104 -4.30 -9.07 10.76
CA PHE A 104 -4.73 -9.94 11.86
C PHE A 104 -6.18 -10.40 11.68
N PHE A 105 -7.12 -9.48 11.46
CA PHE A 105 -8.54 -9.83 11.34
C PHE A 105 -8.81 -10.71 10.11
N PHE A 106 -8.15 -10.44 8.98
CA PHE A 106 -8.31 -11.25 7.78
C PHE A 106 -7.70 -12.64 7.91
N HIS A 107 -6.52 -12.76 8.52
CA HIS A 107 -5.92 -14.06 8.80
C HIS A 107 -6.72 -14.86 9.84
N LEU A 108 -7.25 -14.21 10.88
CA LEU A 108 -8.19 -14.82 11.82
C LEU A 108 -9.44 -15.33 11.11
N GLY A 109 -10.00 -14.52 10.20
CA GLY A 109 -11.15 -14.90 9.40
C GLY A 109 -10.87 -16.10 8.50
N ASN A 110 -9.76 -16.08 7.76
CA ASN A 110 -9.35 -17.16 6.86
C ASN A 110 -9.02 -18.46 7.62
N ALA A 111 -8.49 -18.36 8.85
CA ALA A 111 -8.19 -19.51 9.69
C ALA A 111 -9.41 -20.07 10.41
N LEU A 112 -10.38 -19.21 10.78
CA LEU A 112 -11.48 -19.57 11.69
C LEU A 112 -12.84 -19.09 11.18
N LEU A 113 -13.09 -17.77 11.14
CA LEU A 113 -14.45 -17.22 11.02
C LEU A 113 -15.13 -17.51 9.68
N TRP A 114 -14.39 -17.38 8.58
CA TRP A 114 -14.85 -17.61 7.20
C TRP A 114 -13.93 -18.57 6.44
N ARG A 115 -13.30 -19.51 7.15
CA ARG A 115 -12.42 -20.53 6.57
C ARG A 115 -13.07 -21.31 5.41
N LYS A 116 -14.33 -21.72 5.56
CA LYS A 116 -15.05 -22.49 4.53
C LYS A 116 -15.19 -21.73 3.21
N PRO A 117 -15.76 -20.50 3.17
CA PRO A 117 -15.82 -19.74 1.93
C PRO A 117 -14.43 -19.36 1.40
N TYR A 118 -13.45 -19.05 2.27
CA TYR A 118 -12.07 -18.81 1.85
C TYR A 118 -11.50 -19.99 1.03
N LEU A 119 -11.54 -21.21 1.57
CA LEU A 119 -11.03 -22.40 0.88
C LEU A 119 -11.81 -22.72 -0.40
N ARG A 120 -13.13 -22.50 -0.40
CA ARG A 120 -13.99 -22.70 -1.59
C ARG A 120 -13.60 -21.74 -2.72
N LEU A 121 -13.35 -20.47 -2.41
CA LEU A 121 -12.98 -19.46 -3.40
C LEU A 121 -11.58 -19.75 -3.96
N LEU A 122 -10.63 -20.18 -3.12
CA LEU A 122 -9.31 -20.62 -3.58
C LEU A 122 -9.40 -21.82 -4.53
N ALA A 123 -10.32 -22.75 -4.28
CA ALA A 123 -10.57 -23.88 -5.17
C ALA A 123 -11.13 -23.45 -6.54
N SER A 124 -11.65 -22.22 -6.66
CA SER A 124 -12.07 -21.61 -7.92
C SER A 124 -11.01 -20.67 -8.55
N GLY A 125 -9.80 -20.61 -7.98
CA GLY A 125 -8.72 -19.74 -8.49
C GLY A 125 -8.90 -18.26 -8.15
N TYR A 126 -9.50 -17.97 -6.99
CA TYR A 126 -9.88 -16.60 -6.63
C TYR A 126 -9.71 -16.33 -5.13
N ALA A 127 -9.12 -15.19 -4.76
CA ALA A 127 -8.81 -14.83 -3.38
C ALA A 127 -9.25 -13.40 -3.01
N PRO A 128 -10.56 -13.13 -2.91
CA PRO A 128 -11.07 -11.77 -2.69
C PRO A 128 -10.67 -11.19 -1.34
N PHE A 129 -10.63 -12.01 -0.29
CA PHE A 129 -10.27 -11.57 1.06
C PHE A 129 -8.90 -10.91 1.10
N ARG A 130 -7.93 -11.44 0.34
CA ARG A 130 -6.59 -10.89 0.23
C ARG A 130 -6.60 -9.49 -0.40
N TRP A 131 -7.35 -9.31 -1.49
CA TRP A 131 -7.42 -8.01 -2.16
C TRP A 131 -8.14 -6.95 -1.33
N VAL A 132 -9.20 -7.33 -0.60
CA VAL A 132 -9.87 -6.41 0.33
C VAL A 132 -8.90 -5.99 1.43
N GLU A 133 -8.19 -6.94 2.04
CA GLU A 133 -7.20 -6.63 3.07
C GLU A 133 -6.09 -5.71 2.54
N TYR A 134 -5.47 -6.06 1.40
CA TYR A 134 -4.37 -5.27 0.82
C TYR A 134 -4.82 -3.88 0.37
N THR A 135 -6.07 -3.71 -0.09
CA THR A 135 -6.62 -2.40 -0.48
C THR A 135 -6.54 -1.41 0.68
N PHE A 136 -6.78 -1.86 1.91
CA PHE A 136 -6.70 -1.00 3.09
C PHE A 136 -5.31 -1.01 3.71
N SER A 137 -4.71 -2.19 3.93
CA SER A 137 -3.45 -2.28 4.66
C SER A 137 -2.28 -1.69 3.88
N ALA A 138 -2.15 -1.99 2.57
CA ALA A 138 -1.08 -1.41 1.75
C ALA A 138 -1.27 0.12 1.57
N SER A 139 -2.52 0.58 1.47
CA SER A 139 -2.83 2.01 1.39
C SER A 139 -2.57 2.76 2.70
N VAL A 140 -2.65 2.10 3.87
CA VAL A 140 -2.16 2.69 5.13
C VAL A 140 -0.63 2.68 5.18
N MET A 141 0.01 1.60 4.73
CA MET A 141 1.48 1.51 4.66
C MET A 141 2.08 2.61 3.78
N ILE A 142 1.48 2.90 2.60
CA ILE A 142 2.00 3.94 1.70
C ILE A 142 1.96 5.33 2.34
N LEU A 143 1.00 5.62 3.24
CA LEU A 143 0.96 6.91 3.94
C LEU A 143 2.16 7.09 4.87
N ILE A 144 2.52 6.03 5.61
CA ILE A 144 3.71 6.02 6.47
C ILE A 144 4.95 6.19 5.62
N LEU A 145 5.07 5.39 4.54
CA LEU A 145 6.19 5.44 3.61
C LEU A 145 6.39 6.82 2.99
N ALA A 146 5.31 7.40 2.47
CA ALA A 146 5.32 8.71 1.86
C ALA A 146 5.74 9.79 2.84
N TYR A 147 5.22 9.74 4.07
CA TYR A 147 5.63 10.70 5.11
C TYR A 147 7.11 10.57 5.46
N THR A 148 7.59 9.33 5.69
CA THR A 148 9.02 9.08 5.93
C THR A 148 9.90 9.48 4.74
N ALA A 149 9.36 9.44 3.52
CA ALA A 149 10.03 9.90 2.31
C ALA A 149 10.00 11.43 2.12
N GLY A 150 9.34 12.19 3.00
CA GLY A 150 9.26 13.65 2.96
C GLY A 150 7.96 14.21 2.39
N THR A 151 6.97 13.38 2.06
CA THR A 151 5.66 13.85 1.60
C THR A 151 4.82 14.33 2.79
N THR A 152 4.61 15.65 2.88
CA THR A 152 3.86 16.26 4.00
C THR A 152 2.52 16.87 3.59
N THR A 153 2.14 16.82 2.32
CA THR A 153 0.92 17.48 1.82
C THR A 153 -0.27 16.51 1.68
N LEU A 154 -1.43 16.93 2.18
CA LEU A 154 -2.65 16.12 2.21
C LEU A 154 -3.09 15.63 0.82
N PRO A 155 -3.12 16.46 -0.25
CA PRO A 155 -3.58 15.97 -1.56
C PRO A 155 -2.70 14.86 -2.13
N VAL A 156 -1.38 14.93 -1.91
CA VAL A 156 -0.45 13.90 -2.39
C VAL A 156 -0.63 12.62 -1.58
N LEU A 157 -0.76 12.71 -0.26
CA LEU A 157 -1.06 11.54 0.59
C LEU A 157 -2.39 10.86 0.20
N VAL A 158 -3.44 11.64 -0.06
CA VAL A 158 -4.73 11.11 -0.56
C VAL A 158 -4.57 10.46 -1.92
N ALA A 159 -3.83 11.07 -2.85
CA ALA A 159 -3.55 10.48 -4.16
C ALA A 159 -2.77 9.17 -4.05
N LEU A 160 -1.76 9.10 -3.18
CA LEU A 160 -0.97 7.88 -2.93
C LEU A 160 -1.82 6.75 -2.35
N PHE A 161 -2.70 7.06 -1.39
CA PHE A 161 -3.69 6.11 -0.87
C PHE A 161 -4.58 5.60 -2.01
N GLY A 162 -5.12 6.50 -2.82
CA GLY A 162 -5.98 6.17 -3.96
C GLY A 162 -5.28 5.30 -5.00
N PHE A 163 -4.08 5.67 -5.45
CA PHE A 163 -3.31 4.88 -6.41
C PHE A 163 -3.00 3.49 -5.87
N THR A 164 -2.62 3.37 -4.60
CA THR A 164 -2.34 2.07 -3.98
C THR A 164 -3.60 1.19 -3.93
N ALA A 165 -4.74 1.76 -3.54
CA ALA A 165 -6.03 1.07 -3.55
C ALA A 165 -6.44 0.63 -4.97
N ILE A 166 -6.23 1.49 -5.98
CA ILE A 166 -6.53 1.19 -7.39
C ILE A 166 -5.62 0.06 -7.91
N THR A 167 -4.33 0.02 -7.54
CA THR A 167 -3.45 -1.11 -7.87
C THR A 167 -4.04 -2.42 -7.35
N MET A 168 -4.55 -2.45 -6.11
CA MET A 168 -5.18 -3.64 -5.54
C MET A 168 -6.49 -3.99 -6.25
N ALA A 169 -7.28 -3.00 -6.68
CA ALA A 169 -8.47 -3.21 -7.49
C ALA A 169 -8.15 -3.84 -8.86
N PHE A 170 -7.06 -3.44 -9.51
CA PHE A 170 -6.59 -4.09 -10.74
C PHE A 170 -6.06 -5.50 -10.47
N GLY A 171 -5.37 -5.71 -9.36
CA GLY A 171 -4.97 -7.06 -8.93
C GLY A 171 -6.16 -7.98 -8.72
N HIS A 172 -7.22 -7.47 -8.09
CA HIS A 172 -8.49 -8.17 -7.91
C HIS A 172 -9.18 -8.48 -9.25
N LEU A 173 -9.36 -7.46 -10.10
CA LEU A 173 -9.95 -7.59 -11.42
C LEU A 173 -9.20 -8.61 -12.28
N HIS A 174 -7.88 -8.62 -12.19
CA HIS A 174 -7.03 -9.60 -12.88
C HIS A 174 -7.35 -11.03 -12.46
N GLU A 175 -7.58 -11.30 -11.17
CA GLU A 175 -8.04 -12.63 -10.74
C GLU A 175 -9.46 -12.96 -11.18
N VAL A 176 -10.35 -11.97 -11.32
CA VAL A 176 -11.69 -12.17 -11.88
C VAL A 176 -11.59 -12.61 -13.33
N ILE A 177 -10.74 -11.97 -14.13
CA ILE A 177 -10.49 -12.30 -15.54
C ILE A 177 -9.80 -13.67 -15.68
N CYS A 178 -8.82 -13.94 -14.82
CA CYS A 178 -8.03 -15.18 -14.85
C CYS A 178 -8.69 -16.36 -14.10
N ARG A 179 -10.00 -16.35 -13.84
CA ARG A 179 -10.64 -17.55 -13.25
C ARG A 179 -10.69 -18.67 -14.29
N PRO A 180 -10.18 -19.86 -13.99
CA PRO A 180 -10.19 -20.98 -14.93
C PRO A 180 -11.61 -21.51 -15.11
N LYS A 181 -12.15 -21.42 -16.33
CA LYS A 181 -13.45 -22.03 -16.68
C LYS A 181 -13.31 -23.50 -17.07
N SER A 182 -12.24 -23.84 -17.78
CA SER A 182 -11.79 -25.21 -18.08
C SER A 182 -10.27 -25.23 -18.22
N LEU A 183 -9.63 -26.40 -18.08
CA LEU A 183 -8.18 -26.54 -18.26
C LEU A 183 -7.77 -26.38 -19.73
N GLU A 184 -8.63 -26.78 -20.67
CA GLU A 184 -8.44 -26.61 -22.11
C GLU A 184 -8.50 -25.13 -22.50
N GLU A 185 -9.55 -24.41 -22.08
CA GLU A 185 -9.69 -22.97 -22.31
C GLU A 185 -8.49 -22.21 -21.74
N TRP A 186 -8.02 -22.58 -20.53
CA TRP A 186 -6.82 -21.98 -19.95
C TRP A 186 -5.57 -22.19 -20.82
N ALA A 187 -5.40 -23.38 -21.39
CA ALA A 187 -4.21 -23.74 -22.17
C ALA A 187 -4.13 -22.97 -23.50
N ILE A 188 -5.28 -22.73 -24.14
CA ILE A 188 -5.36 -22.03 -25.44
C ILE A 188 -5.63 -20.53 -25.31
N SER A 189 -6.01 -20.05 -24.12
CA SER A 189 -6.33 -18.63 -23.89
C SER A 189 -5.18 -17.69 -24.24
N ASN A 190 -5.53 -16.54 -24.81
CA ASN A 190 -4.59 -15.47 -25.09
C ASN A 190 -4.02 -14.91 -23.77
N LYS A 191 -2.69 -15.00 -23.62
CA LYS A 191 -2.00 -14.53 -22.41
C LYS A 191 -2.10 -13.02 -22.22
N LEU A 192 -2.12 -12.23 -23.30
CA LEU A 192 -2.21 -10.77 -23.21
C LEU A 192 -3.58 -10.32 -22.71
N GLU A 193 -4.65 -10.94 -23.21
CA GLU A 193 -6.02 -10.68 -22.73
C GLU A 193 -6.18 -11.03 -21.26
N ARG A 194 -5.54 -12.12 -20.81
CA ARG A 194 -5.50 -12.46 -19.38
C ARG A 194 -4.73 -11.45 -18.55
N LEU A 195 -3.58 -10.99 -19.03
CA LEU A 195 -2.69 -10.07 -18.32
C LEU A 195 -3.12 -8.60 -18.41
N GLN A 196 -4.17 -8.25 -19.16
CA GLN A 196 -4.54 -6.86 -19.40
C GLN A 196 -4.72 -6.04 -18.11
N ALA A 197 -5.42 -6.59 -17.11
CA ALA A 197 -5.65 -5.91 -15.84
C ALA A 197 -4.38 -5.85 -14.99
N HIS A 198 -3.54 -6.89 -15.03
CA HIS A 198 -2.22 -6.89 -14.38
C HIS A 198 -1.31 -5.81 -14.97
N LEU A 199 -1.26 -5.67 -16.30
CA LEU A 199 -0.42 -4.68 -16.98
C LEU A 199 -0.89 -3.25 -16.68
N ILE A 200 -2.20 -2.99 -16.74
CA ILE A 200 -2.76 -1.69 -16.41
C ILE A 200 -2.61 -1.38 -14.91
N GLY A 201 -2.62 -2.40 -14.04
CA GLY A 201 -2.36 -2.26 -12.62
C GLY A 201 -0.97 -1.70 -12.28
N TYR A 202 0.02 -1.82 -13.18
CA TYR A 202 1.31 -1.15 -12.99
C TYR A 202 1.24 0.35 -13.17
N VAL A 203 0.25 0.90 -13.89
CA VAL A 203 0.10 2.36 -14.07
C VAL A 203 -0.03 3.08 -12.72
N PRO A 204 -1.06 2.82 -11.89
CA PRO A 204 -1.18 3.45 -10.58
C PRO A 204 0.01 3.10 -9.65
N GLN A 205 0.56 1.89 -9.73
CA GLN A 205 1.75 1.50 -8.97
C GLN A 205 2.98 2.37 -9.30
N CYS A 206 3.23 2.62 -10.58
CA CYS A 206 4.31 3.48 -11.06
C CYS A 206 4.12 4.93 -10.61
N PHE A 207 2.90 5.47 -10.66
CA PHE A 207 2.63 6.81 -10.16
C PHE A 207 2.82 6.91 -8.65
N ALA A 208 2.33 5.94 -7.88
CA ALA A 208 2.48 5.93 -6.43
C ALA A 208 3.96 5.90 -6.02
N TRP A 209 4.72 4.94 -6.53
CA TRP A 209 6.15 4.83 -6.19
C TRP A 209 7.01 5.92 -6.84
N GLY A 210 6.63 6.41 -8.03
CA GLY A 210 7.28 7.54 -8.67
C GLY A 210 7.19 8.80 -7.81
N LEU A 211 6.02 9.08 -7.23
CA LEU A 211 5.83 10.18 -6.30
C LEU A 211 6.64 9.99 -5.00
N VAL A 212 6.61 8.80 -4.39
CA VAL A 212 7.39 8.51 -3.18
C VAL A 212 8.89 8.66 -3.43
N VAL A 213 9.42 8.10 -4.51
CA VAL A 213 10.84 8.19 -4.86
C VAL A 213 11.24 9.62 -5.22
N ALA A 214 10.42 10.35 -5.99
CA ALA A 214 10.72 11.75 -6.34
C ALA A 214 10.84 12.62 -5.07
N GLN A 215 9.88 12.48 -4.16
CA GLN A 215 9.92 13.20 -2.87
C GLN A 215 11.10 12.80 -2.02
N PHE A 216 11.41 11.50 -1.97
CA PHE A 216 12.58 11.01 -1.25
C PHE A 216 13.89 11.58 -1.80
N MET A 217 14.05 11.70 -3.12
CA MET A 217 15.26 12.25 -3.73
C MET A 217 15.45 13.74 -3.39
N GLU A 218 14.35 14.51 -3.31
CA GLU A 218 14.39 15.91 -2.90
C GLU A 218 14.70 16.06 -1.40
N ALA A 219 13.97 15.34 -0.55
CA ALA A 219 14.17 15.38 0.89
C ALA A 219 15.53 14.80 1.31
N GLY A 220 15.96 13.70 0.70
CA GLY A 220 17.23 13.03 0.98
C GLY A 220 18.47 13.82 0.51
N GLY A 221 18.31 14.72 -0.46
CA GLY A 221 19.35 15.66 -0.88
C GLY A 221 19.51 16.87 0.06
N SER A 222 18.53 17.09 0.94
CA SER A 222 18.53 18.21 1.88
C SER A 222 19.45 17.94 3.07
N SER A 223 20.01 19.01 3.64
CA SER A 223 20.86 18.94 4.83
C SER A 223 20.65 20.14 5.73
N ALA A 224 20.67 19.91 7.05
CA ALA A 224 20.67 20.97 8.05
C ALA A 224 22.06 21.09 8.68
N THR A 225 22.49 22.30 8.98
CA THR A 225 23.70 22.56 9.77
C THR A 225 23.28 23.16 11.09
N ASP A 226 23.69 22.55 12.21
CA ASP A 226 23.37 23.06 13.54
C ASP A 226 24.21 24.29 13.92
N SER A 227 23.93 24.86 15.10
CA SER A 227 24.66 26.04 15.62
C SER A 227 26.14 25.77 15.90
N GLN A 228 26.58 24.51 15.92
CA GLN A 228 27.96 24.08 16.13
C GLN A 228 28.67 23.76 14.80
N GLY A 229 27.98 23.86 13.66
CA GLY A 229 28.52 23.57 12.34
C GLY A 229 28.41 22.10 11.93
N GLU A 230 27.75 21.25 12.73
CA GLU A 230 27.55 19.83 12.40
C GLU A 230 26.44 19.68 11.37
N LYS A 231 26.74 18.93 10.31
CA LYS A 231 25.82 18.71 9.19
C LYS A 231 25.01 17.44 9.39
N SER A 232 23.70 17.57 9.53
CA SER A 232 22.74 16.48 9.58
C SER A 232 22.07 16.25 8.23
N GLN A 233 21.90 14.99 7.87
CA GLN A 233 21.21 14.53 6.65
C GLN A 233 20.08 13.57 7.02
N MET A 234 19.32 13.15 6.00
CA MET A 234 18.29 12.13 6.15
C MET A 234 18.86 10.87 6.83
N PRO A 235 18.22 10.35 7.89
CA PRO A 235 18.68 9.14 8.57
C PRO A 235 18.76 7.93 7.64
N THR A 236 19.81 7.11 7.78
CA THR A 236 20.07 5.97 6.88
C THR A 236 18.95 4.93 6.86
N PHE A 237 18.24 4.73 7.98
CA PHE A 237 17.13 3.76 8.02
C PHE A 237 15.99 4.13 7.07
N VAL A 238 15.82 5.42 6.73
CA VAL A 238 14.79 5.89 5.78
C VAL A 238 15.07 5.35 4.37
N TYR A 239 16.34 5.30 3.96
CA TYR A 239 16.74 4.67 2.68
C TYR A 239 16.37 3.18 2.67
N GLY A 240 16.63 2.49 3.79
CA GLY A 240 16.26 1.08 3.96
C GLY A 240 14.76 0.85 3.85
N ILE A 241 13.94 1.72 4.47
CA ILE A 241 12.48 1.70 4.37
C ILE A 241 12.05 1.93 2.91
N VAL A 242 12.46 3.04 2.30
CA VAL A 242 11.96 3.45 0.97
C VAL A 242 12.33 2.43 -0.11
N PHE A 243 13.61 2.07 -0.23
CA PHE A 243 14.05 1.15 -1.28
C PHE A 243 13.74 -0.31 -0.94
N GLY A 244 13.77 -0.69 0.34
CA GLY A 244 13.37 -2.03 0.76
C GLY A 244 11.91 -2.31 0.45
N GLU A 245 11.01 -1.43 0.88
CA GLU A 245 9.58 -1.58 0.61
C GLU A 245 9.24 -1.41 -0.87
N LEU A 246 9.94 -0.54 -1.60
CA LEU A 246 9.81 -0.47 -3.07
C LEU A 246 10.00 -1.87 -3.67
N LEU A 247 11.14 -2.51 -3.43
CA LEU A 247 11.46 -3.83 -3.98
C LEU A 247 10.45 -4.90 -3.54
N ILE A 248 10.04 -4.89 -2.29
CA ILE A 248 9.06 -5.84 -1.76
C ILE A 248 7.69 -5.65 -2.42
N PHE A 249 7.21 -4.41 -2.60
CA PHE A 249 5.93 -4.12 -3.26
C PHE A 249 5.92 -4.60 -4.72
N TRP A 250 7.02 -4.43 -5.46
CA TRP A 250 7.13 -4.95 -6.83
C TRP A 250 7.05 -6.49 -6.90
N CYS A 251 7.51 -7.18 -5.85
CA CYS A 251 7.44 -8.64 -5.78
C CYS A 251 5.99 -9.18 -5.72
N PHE A 252 5.03 -8.41 -5.19
CA PHE A 252 3.61 -8.80 -5.24
C PHE A 252 3.10 -8.92 -6.69
N GLY A 253 3.49 -7.97 -7.56
CA GLY A 253 3.18 -8.02 -8.98
C GLY A 253 3.81 -9.25 -9.66
N ILE A 254 5.06 -9.57 -9.32
CA ILE A 254 5.75 -10.76 -9.84
C ILE A 254 5.02 -12.05 -9.46
N VAL A 255 4.54 -12.18 -8.21
CA VAL A 255 3.75 -13.33 -7.79
C VAL A 255 2.49 -13.46 -8.65
N GLN A 256 1.77 -12.35 -8.88
CA GLN A 256 0.59 -12.37 -9.74
C GLN A 256 0.92 -12.83 -11.16
N LEU A 257 1.97 -12.28 -11.76
CA LEU A 257 2.42 -12.64 -13.10
C LEU A 257 2.74 -14.13 -13.21
N VAL A 258 3.52 -14.67 -12.26
CA VAL A 258 3.93 -16.08 -12.26
C VAL A 258 2.73 -17.02 -12.13
N VAL A 259 1.81 -16.73 -11.20
CA VAL A 259 0.58 -17.53 -11.01
C VAL A 259 -0.27 -17.49 -12.28
N SER A 260 -0.34 -16.32 -12.91
CA SER A 260 -1.12 -16.07 -14.12
C SER A 260 -0.47 -16.60 -15.39
N LEU A 261 0.69 -17.25 -15.31
CA LEU A 261 1.32 -17.91 -16.46
C LEU A 261 1.48 -19.42 -16.26
N ARG A 262 1.24 -19.90 -15.03
CA ARG A 262 1.35 -21.32 -14.67
C ARG A 262 0.02 -22.06 -14.82
N PRO A 263 0.03 -23.41 -14.80
CA PRO A 263 -1.21 -24.18 -14.75
C PRO A 263 -2.07 -23.80 -13.53
N PRO A 264 -3.41 -23.75 -13.64
CA PRO A 264 -4.30 -23.33 -12.55
C PRO A 264 -4.14 -24.17 -11.28
N ALA A 265 -3.76 -25.44 -11.43
CA ALA A 265 -3.50 -26.33 -10.31
C ALA A 265 -2.41 -25.83 -9.33
N LYS A 266 -1.59 -24.85 -9.73
CA LYS A 266 -0.57 -24.23 -8.86
C LYS A 266 -1.03 -22.94 -8.19
N TYR A 267 -2.30 -22.53 -8.34
CA TYR A 267 -2.83 -21.28 -7.79
C TYR A 267 -2.59 -21.11 -6.29
N TYR A 268 -2.75 -22.18 -5.49
CA TYR A 268 -2.51 -22.14 -4.05
C TYR A 268 -1.05 -21.76 -3.67
N GLN A 269 -0.08 -21.99 -4.57
CA GLN A 269 1.32 -21.59 -4.33
C GLN A 269 1.46 -20.06 -4.37
N GLY A 270 0.65 -19.39 -5.20
CA GLY A 270 0.54 -17.94 -5.23
C GLY A 270 0.01 -17.38 -3.92
N GLU A 271 -1.06 -17.98 -3.39
CA GLU A 271 -1.61 -17.60 -2.08
C GLU A 271 -0.55 -17.71 -0.98
N ILE A 272 0.21 -18.82 -0.95
CA ILE A 272 1.31 -19.00 0.00
C ILE A 272 2.41 -17.94 -0.19
N ALA A 273 2.75 -17.59 -1.43
CA ALA A 273 3.76 -16.57 -1.71
C ALA A 273 3.30 -15.18 -1.22
N TYR A 274 2.03 -14.83 -1.45
CA TYR A 274 1.45 -13.59 -0.94
C TYR A 274 1.43 -13.52 0.59
N MET A 275 1.09 -14.62 1.24
CA MET A 275 1.14 -14.75 2.70
C MET A 275 2.54 -14.43 3.27
N TRP A 276 3.60 -14.95 2.64
CA TRP A 276 4.97 -14.63 3.03
C TRP A 276 5.34 -13.19 2.73
N LEU A 277 5.04 -12.68 1.53
CA LEU A 277 5.34 -11.29 1.17
C LEU A 277 4.63 -10.30 2.10
N SER A 278 3.38 -10.54 2.46
CA SER A 278 2.64 -9.69 3.42
C SER A 278 3.30 -9.68 4.79
N LEU A 279 3.73 -10.85 5.29
CA LEU A 279 4.48 -10.95 6.54
C LEU A 279 5.78 -10.15 6.48
N PHE A 280 6.57 -10.32 5.40
CA PHE A 280 7.85 -9.64 5.27
C PHE A 280 7.69 -8.12 5.11
N ALA A 281 6.81 -7.65 4.22
CA ALA A 281 6.58 -6.22 4.01
C ALA A 281 6.11 -5.53 5.30
N LYS A 282 5.07 -6.07 5.93
CA LYS A 282 4.51 -5.48 7.16
C LYS A 282 5.48 -5.59 8.33
N GLY A 283 6.19 -6.72 8.45
CA GLY A 283 7.19 -6.94 9.47
C GLY A 283 8.39 -6.00 9.36
N VAL A 284 8.94 -5.83 8.16
CA VAL A 284 10.09 -4.94 7.90
C VAL A 284 9.72 -3.50 8.15
N LEU A 285 8.66 -2.99 7.51
CA LEU A 285 8.19 -1.62 7.74
C LEU A 285 7.88 -1.37 9.22
N GLY A 286 7.10 -2.26 9.84
CA GLY A 286 6.71 -2.14 11.24
C GLY A 286 7.91 -2.13 12.19
N LEU A 287 8.88 -3.02 11.99
CA LEU A 287 10.08 -3.08 12.82
C LEU A 287 10.95 -1.82 12.67
N LEU A 288 11.17 -1.35 11.43
CA LEU A 288 12.02 -0.19 11.17
C LEU A 288 11.40 1.10 11.71
N VAL A 289 10.09 1.29 11.51
CA VAL A 289 9.37 2.47 12.02
C VAL A 289 9.26 2.42 13.54
N LEU A 290 8.93 1.27 14.13
CA LEU A 290 8.90 1.11 15.59
C LEU A 290 10.26 1.44 16.23
N SER A 291 11.34 0.87 15.70
CA SER A 291 12.68 0.98 16.30
C SER A 291 13.29 2.38 16.19
N ASN A 292 12.95 3.11 15.12
CA ASN A 292 13.63 4.38 14.79
C ASN A 292 12.74 5.61 14.90
N VAL A 293 11.42 5.45 15.00
CA VAL A 293 10.46 6.57 14.96
C VAL A 293 9.49 6.50 16.11
N LEU A 294 8.76 5.39 16.28
CA LEU A 294 7.61 5.36 17.19
C LEU A 294 7.97 5.43 18.68
N MET A 295 9.20 5.07 19.06
CA MET A 295 9.67 5.16 20.44
C MET A 295 10.24 6.54 20.81
N LEU A 296 10.37 7.46 19.85
CA LEU A 296 10.97 8.78 20.09
C LEU A 296 9.93 9.75 20.65
N GLY A 297 10.04 10.10 21.94
CA GLY A 297 9.18 11.10 22.58
C GLY A 297 9.33 12.51 22.01
N SER A 298 10.54 12.88 21.57
CA SER A 298 10.86 14.23 21.08
C SER A 298 10.42 14.51 19.64
N PHE A 299 9.98 13.49 18.89
CA PHE A 299 9.63 13.68 17.47
C PHE A 299 8.40 14.57 17.30
N THR A 300 7.48 14.57 18.27
CA THR A 300 6.30 15.47 18.28
C THR A 300 6.70 16.91 18.63
N GLU A 301 7.68 17.09 19.52
CA GLU A 301 8.12 18.42 20.00
C GLU A 301 8.67 19.29 18.85
N ILE A 302 9.32 18.68 17.85
CA ILE A 302 9.84 19.35 16.64
C ILE A 302 8.72 20.05 15.86
N TYR A 303 7.49 19.54 15.91
CA TYR A 303 6.37 20.04 15.12
C TYR A 303 5.37 20.88 15.93
N GLU A 304 5.54 20.94 17.25
CA GLU A 304 4.70 21.74 18.15
C GLU A 304 5.35 23.08 18.54
N SER A 305 6.65 23.28 18.25
CA SER A 305 7.36 24.56 18.34
C SER A 305 7.07 25.49 17.16
#